data_AF-A0A1H7NR53-F1
#
_entry.id   AF-A0A1H7NR53-F1
#
_cell.length_a   1.000
_cell.length_b   1.000
_cell.length_c   1.000
_cell.angle_alpha   90.00
_cell.angle_beta   90.00
_cell.angle_gamma   90.00
#
_symmetry.space_group_name_H-M   'P 1'
#
loop_
_entity.id
_entity.type
_entity.pdbx_description
1 polymer ?
#
loop_
_entity_poly.entity_id
_entity_poly.type
_entity_poly.pdbx_seq_one_letter_code
_entity_poly.pdbx_strand_id
1 'polypeptide(L)'
;MNGTWALTKLALRRERFIVPLWLLLLVALAAGQVRRYAAGIPDIAAFAREMAANQALTAFAGQIPSPTLAGMAVWKNADAIYTILGLIMILTLVRHSRAEEESGRAELVGAGVVGRLAPLTAAIIVTCGSAVLAGLLTAAAMTATGADAAGSLAFGAAIASAGLVFAGVGAVAAQLTQTARTAIGVAALGLGLSYVLRFVADGSGSAALKWLSPQGWSHLVQPYGDNNVAVLLLSLAFTAAALALAYRLLTRRDLGHGLIPERPGPATSDRLRSPLRLAWRLQKGLLGGWIAGYAIAGLVLGALATSVEEVARQGAAVEEFFRRYTASPEATMTDAYLWLIALSLGYVSALYPLLALLRLRNEEITGRAELLLSTPVSRVRWVAGHLLFALAGSALILATAGLTMGLVAGTPGKVLAGALVQVPATWILAGIGVLAFGLLPRAATAISWAAFLFVNLFGEVLGPILGIDYWIAKYASPYPNLPMVVSGEPFTATAIAIMTGVTAVLVAAGLAAVRRRALI
;
A
#
# COMPACT_ATOMS: atom_id res chain seq x y z
N MET A 1 9.04 -16.67 -32.31
CA MET A 1 8.61 -16.46 -30.90
C MET A 1 7.73 -17.64 -30.47
N ASN A 2 8.29 -18.86 -30.44
CA ASN A 2 7.50 -20.05 -30.14
C ASN A 2 7.09 -20.05 -28.66
N GLY A 3 5.86 -20.46 -28.37
CA GLY A 3 5.32 -20.57 -27.00
C GLY A 3 4.75 -19.28 -26.39
N THR A 4 4.99 -18.09 -26.96
CA THR A 4 4.50 -16.81 -26.38
C THR A 4 2.99 -16.82 -26.18
N TRP A 5 2.22 -17.20 -27.20
CA TRP A 5 0.76 -17.18 -27.13
C TRP A 5 0.18 -18.21 -26.14
N ALA A 6 0.81 -19.38 -26.02
CA ALA A 6 0.43 -20.39 -25.06
C ALA A 6 0.65 -19.88 -23.62
N LEU A 7 1.79 -19.23 -23.36
CA LEU A 7 2.09 -18.61 -22.07
C LEU A 7 1.18 -17.43 -21.76
N THR A 8 0.86 -16.59 -22.74
CA THR A 8 -0.12 -15.49 -22.57
C THR A 8 -1.49 -16.04 -22.19
N LYS A 9 -1.99 -17.08 -22.89
CA LYS A 9 -3.26 -17.74 -22.54
C LYS A 9 -3.23 -18.33 -21.12
N LEU A 10 -2.13 -18.94 -20.72
CA LEU A 10 -1.97 -19.48 -19.37
C LEU A 10 -1.99 -18.36 -18.31
N ALA A 11 -1.25 -17.28 -18.54
CA ALA A 11 -1.21 -16.11 -17.66
C ALA A 11 -2.61 -15.47 -17.53
N LEU A 12 -3.33 -15.28 -18.64
CA LEU A 12 -4.72 -14.79 -18.62
C LEU A 12 -5.67 -15.71 -17.83
N ARG A 13 -5.53 -17.04 -17.96
CA ARG A 13 -6.31 -18.00 -17.17
C ARG A 13 -6.02 -17.89 -15.67
N ARG A 14 -4.77 -17.63 -15.29
CA ARG A 14 -4.37 -17.42 -13.88
C ARG A 14 -4.88 -16.08 -13.34
N GLU A 15 -4.99 -15.08 -14.21
CA GLU A 15 -5.44 -13.73 -13.86
C GLU A 15 -6.96 -13.52 -13.98
N ARG A 16 -7.73 -14.54 -14.39
CA ARG A 16 -9.20 -14.44 -14.65
C ARG A 16 -10.05 -13.94 -13.50
N PHE A 17 -9.54 -13.97 -12.26
CA PHE A 17 -10.23 -13.43 -11.09
C PHE A 17 -9.56 -12.17 -10.56
N ILE A 18 -8.23 -12.14 -10.54
CA ILE A 18 -7.46 -11.03 -9.98
C ILE A 18 -7.62 -9.79 -10.86
N VAL A 19 -7.45 -9.93 -12.19
CA VAL A 19 -7.57 -8.81 -13.14
C VAL A 19 -8.95 -8.15 -13.10
N PRO A 20 -10.06 -8.89 -13.28
CA PRO A 20 -11.38 -8.29 -13.17
C PRO A 20 -11.65 -7.63 -11.82
N LEU A 21 -11.17 -8.20 -10.71
CA LEU A 21 -11.41 -7.64 -9.37
C LEU A 21 -10.81 -6.25 -9.20
N TRP A 22 -9.55 -6.05 -9.60
CA TRP A 22 -8.94 -4.72 -9.47
C TRP A 22 -9.40 -3.77 -10.58
N LEU A 23 -9.75 -4.25 -11.78
CA LEU A 23 -10.41 -3.42 -12.79
C LEU A 23 -11.72 -2.84 -12.25
N LEU A 24 -12.55 -3.67 -11.63
CA LEU A 24 -13.78 -3.24 -10.96
C LEU A 24 -13.50 -2.24 -9.85
N LEU A 25 -12.46 -2.46 -9.04
CA LEU A 25 -12.06 -1.51 -8.00
C LEU A 25 -11.72 -0.13 -8.60
N LEU A 26 -10.89 -0.06 -9.64
CA LEU A 26 -10.49 1.21 -10.25
C LEU A 26 -11.68 1.93 -10.90
N VAL A 27 -12.55 1.19 -11.59
CA VAL A 27 -13.78 1.70 -12.18
C VAL A 27 -14.72 2.24 -11.08
N ALA A 28 -14.91 1.48 -10.00
CA ALA A 28 -15.76 1.87 -8.88
C ALA A 28 -15.22 3.11 -8.15
N LEU A 29 -13.90 3.23 -7.98
CA LEU A 29 -13.28 4.42 -7.40
C LEU A 29 -13.54 5.65 -8.28
N ALA A 30 -13.30 5.55 -9.59
CA ALA A 30 -13.50 6.67 -10.52
C ALA A 30 -14.98 7.10 -10.60
N ALA A 31 -15.86 6.20 -11.07
CA ALA A 31 -17.26 6.52 -11.33
C ALA A 31 -18.07 6.72 -10.03
N GLY A 32 -17.73 5.98 -8.96
CA GLY A 32 -18.38 6.12 -7.67
C GLY A 32 -18.14 7.49 -7.03
N GLN A 33 -16.99 8.11 -7.27
CA GLN A 33 -16.69 9.42 -6.73
C GLN A 33 -17.49 10.55 -7.39
N VAL A 34 -17.74 10.46 -8.69
CA VAL A 34 -18.63 11.40 -9.40
C VAL A 34 -20.02 11.40 -8.74
N ARG A 35 -20.58 10.21 -8.49
CA ARG A 35 -21.88 10.06 -7.80
C ARG A 35 -21.85 10.62 -6.38
N ARG A 36 -20.77 10.40 -5.64
CA ARG A 36 -20.61 10.92 -4.27
C ARG A 36 -20.60 12.44 -4.24
N TYR A 37 -19.85 13.08 -5.13
CA TYR A 37 -19.83 14.54 -5.21
C TYR A 37 -21.16 15.11 -5.68
N ALA A 38 -21.82 14.47 -6.65
CA ALA A 38 -23.15 14.90 -7.09
C ALA A 38 -24.20 14.87 -5.96
N ALA A 39 -24.11 13.90 -5.05
CA ALA A 39 -25.05 13.77 -3.93
C ALA A 39 -24.67 14.63 -2.71
N GLY A 40 -23.37 14.83 -2.47
CA GLY A 40 -22.86 15.43 -1.23
C GLY A 40 -22.42 16.89 -1.33
N ILE A 41 -22.22 17.43 -2.55
CA ILE A 41 -21.66 18.78 -2.75
C ILE A 41 -22.59 19.57 -3.68
N PRO A 42 -23.45 20.46 -3.13
CA PRO A 42 -24.40 21.25 -3.92
C PRO A 42 -23.74 22.21 -4.92
N ASP A 43 -22.65 22.89 -4.51
CA ASP A 43 -21.88 23.80 -5.37
C ASP A 43 -20.45 23.27 -5.54
N ILE A 44 -20.26 22.45 -6.59
CA ILE A 44 -18.96 21.85 -6.90
C ILE A 44 -17.92 22.88 -7.31
N ALA A 45 -18.33 24.01 -7.89
CA ALA A 45 -17.41 25.04 -8.38
C ALA A 45 -16.86 25.88 -7.23
N ALA A 46 -17.69 26.24 -6.25
CA ALA A 46 -17.23 26.86 -5.01
C ALA A 46 -16.29 25.94 -4.25
N PHE A 47 -16.67 24.67 -4.08
CA PHE A 47 -15.81 23.67 -3.43
C PHE A 47 -14.45 23.50 -4.15
N ALA A 48 -14.45 23.48 -5.49
CA ALA A 48 -13.21 23.42 -6.26
C ALA A 48 -12.30 24.64 -6.02
N ARG A 49 -12.85 25.85 -5.94
CA ARG A 49 -12.08 27.07 -5.65
C ARG A 49 -11.47 27.04 -4.25
N GLU A 50 -12.25 26.60 -3.26
CA GLU A 50 -11.79 26.46 -1.88
C GLU A 50 -10.63 25.46 -1.77
N MET A 51 -10.77 24.28 -2.37
CA MET A 51 -9.73 23.26 -2.38
C MET A 51 -8.48 23.70 -3.16
N ALA A 52 -8.64 24.43 -4.27
CA ALA A 52 -7.53 24.97 -5.07
C ALA A 52 -6.70 26.02 -4.33
N ALA A 53 -7.31 26.77 -3.41
CA ALA A 53 -6.60 27.77 -2.60
C ALA A 53 -5.62 27.15 -1.60
N ASN A 54 -5.74 25.84 -1.34
CA ASN A 54 -4.89 25.14 -0.40
C ASN A 54 -3.69 24.47 -1.10
N GLN A 55 -2.51 25.04 -0.89
CA GLN A 55 -1.25 24.52 -1.43
C GLN A 55 -0.90 23.13 -0.88
N ALA A 56 -1.28 22.84 0.36
CA ALA A 56 -1.06 21.56 1.01
C ALA A 56 -1.92 20.46 0.36
N LEU A 57 -3.20 20.76 0.07
CA LEU A 57 -4.07 19.85 -0.70
C LEU A 57 -3.59 19.68 -2.13
N THR A 58 -3.07 20.75 -2.76
CA THR A 58 -2.48 20.70 -4.09
C THR A 58 -1.24 19.79 -4.11
N ALA A 59 -0.38 19.85 -3.09
CA ALA A 59 0.75 18.95 -2.95
C ALA A 59 0.29 17.48 -2.91
N PHE A 60 -0.78 17.17 -2.18
CA PHE A 60 -1.29 15.80 -2.02
C PHE A 60 -2.04 15.27 -3.24
N ALA A 61 -3.07 15.99 -3.68
CA ALA A 61 -4.00 15.51 -4.72
C ALA A 61 -3.58 15.96 -6.13
N GLY A 62 -2.65 16.90 -6.24
CA GLY A 62 -2.32 17.58 -7.48
C GLY A 62 -3.25 18.78 -7.73
N GLN A 63 -3.07 19.39 -8.90
CA GLN A 63 -3.91 20.50 -9.35
C GLN A 63 -5.30 20.01 -9.76
N ILE A 64 -6.32 20.80 -9.48
CA ILE A 64 -7.70 20.53 -9.92
C ILE A 64 -7.78 20.77 -11.43
N PRO A 65 -8.12 19.76 -12.26
CA PRO A 65 -8.15 19.94 -13.72
C PRO A 65 -9.26 20.86 -14.21
N SER A 66 -10.45 20.77 -13.59
CA SER A 66 -11.61 21.61 -13.93
C SER A 66 -12.60 21.64 -12.76
N PRO A 67 -13.35 22.74 -12.55
CA PRO A 67 -14.36 22.86 -11.50
C PRO A 67 -15.68 22.16 -11.89
N THR A 68 -15.60 20.90 -12.31
CA THR A 68 -16.75 20.06 -12.67
C THR A 68 -16.79 18.81 -11.78
N LEU A 69 -17.93 18.11 -11.73
CA LEU A 69 -18.04 16.85 -10.97
C LEU A 69 -16.99 15.82 -11.40
N ALA A 70 -16.76 15.69 -12.71
CA ALA A 70 -15.78 14.77 -13.26
C ALA A 70 -14.34 15.22 -12.96
N GLY A 71 -14.03 16.51 -13.13
CA GLY A 71 -12.73 17.08 -12.79
C GLY A 71 -12.37 16.95 -11.32
N MET A 72 -13.33 17.19 -10.41
CA MET A 72 -13.14 16.99 -8.97
C MET A 72 -12.99 15.51 -8.61
N ALA A 73 -13.75 14.60 -9.25
CA ALA A 73 -13.58 13.17 -9.04
C ALA A 73 -12.19 12.68 -9.47
N VAL A 74 -11.66 13.20 -10.59
CA VAL A 74 -10.28 12.96 -11.04
C VAL A 74 -9.30 13.52 -10.02
N TRP A 75 -9.42 14.79 -9.62
CA TRP A 75 -8.55 15.40 -8.62
C TRP A 75 -8.47 14.55 -7.33
N LYS A 76 -9.60 14.04 -6.85
CA LYS A 76 -9.63 13.24 -5.62
C LYS A 76 -8.98 11.87 -5.77
N ASN A 77 -9.16 11.20 -6.89
CA ASN A 77 -8.84 9.76 -7.02
C ASN A 77 -7.71 9.43 -8.00
N ALA A 78 -7.32 10.35 -8.90
CA ALA A 78 -6.34 10.07 -9.95
C ALA A 78 -5.03 9.56 -9.37
N ASP A 79 -4.49 10.25 -8.36
CA ASP A 79 -3.21 9.87 -7.76
C ASP A 79 -3.25 8.47 -7.13
N ALA A 80 -4.33 8.14 -6.42
CA ALA A 80 -4.54 6.82 -5.85
C ALA A 80 -4.69 5.75 -6.95
N ILE A 81 -5.47 6.03 -8.00
CA ILE A 81 -5.67 5.12 -9.13
C ILE A 81 -4.35 4.85 -9.87
N TYR A 82 -3.57 5.89 -10.18
CA TYR A 82 -2.29 5.77 -10.85
C TYR A 82 -1.29 4.96 -10.00
N THR A 83 -1.21 5.24 -8.70
CA THR A 83 -0.31 4.55 -7.77
C THR A 83 -0.69 3.08 -7.58
N ILE A 84 -1.99 2.80 -7.35
CA ILE A 84 -2.51 1.45 -7.19
C ILE A 84 -2.27 0.64 -8.47
N LEU A 85 -2.60 1.21 -9.63
CA LEU A 85 -2.39 0.53 -10.90
C LEU A 85 -0.90 0.29 -11.17
N GLY A 86 -0.04 1.28 -10.94
CA GLY A 86 1.42 1.12 -11.08
C GLY A 86 1.96 -0.03 -10.23
N LEU A 87 1.54 -0.11 -8.96
CA LEU A 87 1.90 -1.22 -8.08
C LEU A 87 1.36 -2.57 -8.58
N ILE A 88 0.11 -2.64 -9.01
CA ILE A 88 -0.49 -3.87 -9.56
C ILE A 88 0.26 -4.32 -10.81
N MET A 89 0.68 -3.40 -11.68
CA MET A 89 1.45 -3.73 -12.88
C MET A 89 2.84 -4.27 -12.54
N ILE A 90 3.53 -3.69 -11.54
CA ILE A 90 4.79 -4.22 -11.01
C ILE A 90 4.58 -5.65 -10.48
N LEU A 91 3.57 -5.86 -9.63
CA LEU A 91 3.29 -7.16 -9.02
C LEU A 91 2.91 -8.22 -10.06
N THR A 92 2.05 -7.87 -11.01
CA THR A 92 1.59 -8.76 -12.08
C THR A 92 2.75 -9.16 -12.98
N LEU A 93 3.56 -8.19 -13.39
CA LEU A 93 4.69 -8.47 -14.27
C LEU A 93 5.74 -9.34 -13.59
N VAL A 94 6.13 -9.03 -12.35
CA VAL A 94 7.10 -9.83 -11.60
C VAL A 94 6.56 -11.25 -11.33
N ARG A 95 5.26 -11.37 -11.02
CA ARG A 95 4.57 -12.66 -10.83
C ARG A 95 4.67 -13.57 -12.05
N HIS A 96 4.51 -13.03 -13.26
CA HIS A 96 4.57 -13.81 -14.50
C HIS A 96 5.95 -13.84 -15.16
N SER A 97 6.97 -13.29 -14.50
CA SER A 97 8.36 -13.33 -14.97
C SER A 97 9.28 -13.91 -13.89
N ARG A 98 9.90 -13.06 -13.06
CA ARG A 98 10.92 -13.46 -12.08
C ARG A 98 10.40 -14.47 -11.06
N ALA A 99 9.14 -14.40 -10.64
CA ALA A 99 8.59 -15.38 -9.70
C ALA A 99 8.45 -16.78 -10.31
N GLU A 100 8.15 -16.88 -11.62
CA GLU A 100 8.13 -18.17 -12.32
C GLU A 100 9.54 -18.74 -12.48
N GLU A 101 10.53 -17.89 -12.73
CA GLU A 101 11.96 -18.26 -12.73
C GLU A 101 12.43 -18.74 -11.34
N GLU A 102 12.17 -17.96 -10.28
CA GLU A 102 12.55 -18.30 -8.90
C GLU A 102 11.92 -19.62 -8.43
N SER A 103 10.73 -19.95 -8.93
CA SER A 103 10.04 -21.21 -8.58
C SER A 103 10.54 -22.45 -9.35
N GLY A 104 11.50 -22.30 -10.26
CA GLY A 104 12.00 -23.37 -11.13
C GLY A 104 11.04 -23.78 -12.26
N ARG A 105 9.79 -23.27 -12.27
CA ARG A 105 8.79 -23.58 -13.31
C ARG A 105 9.22 -23.09 -14.69
N ALA A 106 9.88 -21.93 -14.76
CA ALA A 106 10.35 -21.39 -16.02
C ALA A 106 11.40 -22.29 -16.70
N GLU A 107 12.19 -23.05 -15.94
CA GLU A 107 13.17 -23.99 -16.49
C GLU A 107 12.49 -25.20 -17.12
N LEU A 108 11.49 -25.77 -16.44
CA LEU A 108 10.68 -26.87 -16.97
C LEU A 108 9.93 -26.47 -18.26
N VAL A 109 9.40 -25.25 -18.30
CA VAL A 109 8.75 -24.68 -19.49
C VAL A 109 9.79 -24.41 -20.60
N GLY A 110 10.97 -23.94 -20.23
CA GLY A 110 12.10 -23.67 -21.14
C GLY A 110 12.68 -24.93 -21.78
N ALA A 111 12.51 -26.11 -21.17
CA ALA A 111 12.87 -27.39 -21.78
C ALA A 111 11.94 -27.81 -22.94
N GLY A 112 10.78 -27.15 -23.09
CA GLY A 112 9.87 -27.34 -24.22
C GLY A 112 10.21 -26.45 -25.44
N VAL A 113 9.33 -26.41 -26.44
CA VAL A 113 9.48 -25.57 -27.64
C VAL A 113 9.08 -24.11 -27.34
N VAL A 114 9.77 -23.49 -26.38
CA VAL A 114 9.52 -22.12 -25.91
C VAL A 114 10.76 -21.28 -26.14
N GLY A 115 10.62 -20.16 -26.86
CA GLY A 115 11.73 -19.26 -27.11
C GLY A 115 12.17 -18.50 -25.84
N ARG A 116 13.46 -18.16 -25.72
CA ARG A 116 14.03 -17.44 -24.55
C ARG A 116 13.29 -16.15 -24.19
N LEU A 117 12.78 -15.42 -25.18
CA LEU A 117 12.06 -14.15 -24.97
C LEU A 117 10.56 -14.36 -24.68
N ALA A 118 10.03 -15.57 -24.86
CA ALA A 118 8.60 -15.82 -24.80
C ALA A 118 7.98 -15.61 -23.42
N PRO A 119 8.60 -16.03 -22.29
CA PRO A 119 8.03 -15.80 -20.96
C PRO A 119 7.91 -14.31 -20.61
N LEU A 120 8.98 -13.53 -20.83
CA LEU A 120 8.97 -12.09 -20.58
C LEU A 120 7.94 -11.38 -21.48
N THR A 121 7.87 -11.77 -22.76
CA THR A 121 6.89 -11.19 -23.68
C THR A 121 5.46 -11.52 -23.29
N ALA A 122 5.18 -12.75 -22.84
CA ALA A 122 3.87 -13.13 -22.36
C ALA A 122 3.46 -12.32 -21.11
N ALA A 123 4.39 -12.12 -20.17
CA ALA A 123 4.18 -11.28 -19.00
C ALA A 123 3.89 -9.82 -19.39
N ILE A 124 4.66 -9.25 -20.33
CA ILE A 124 4.46 -7.89 -20.83
C ILE A 124 3.08 -7.76 -21.49
N ILE A 125 2.69 -8.69 -22.37
CA ILE A 125 1.40 -8.65 -23.06
C ILE A 125 0.24 -8.64 -22.06
N VAL A 126 0.25 -9.53 -21.06
CA VAL A 126 -0.83 -9.60 -20.06
C VAL A 126 -0.85 -8.34 -19.19
N THR A 127 0.30 -7.89 -18.70
CA THR A 127 0.38 -6.71 -17.84
C THR A 127 -0.01 -5.44 -18.60
N CYS A 128 0.64 -5.14 -19.72
CA CYS A 128 0.35 -3.95 -20.52
C CYS A 128 -1.08 -3.97 -21.09
N GLY A 129 -1.55 -5.14 -21.55
CA GLY A 129 -2.94 -5.31 -21.99
C GLY A 129 -3.94 -5.02 -20.88
N SER A 130 -3.66 -5.45 -19.65
CA SER A 130 -4.52 -5.15 -18.50
C SER A 130 -4.49 -3.67 -18.12
N ALA A 131 -3.34 -2.99 -18.21
CA ALA A 131 -3.25 -1.53 -17.99
C ALA A 131 -4.10 -0.74 -19.01
N VAL A 132 -4.01 -1.09 -20.29
CA VAL A 132 -4.82 -0.47 -21.35
C VAL A 132 -6.31 -0.75 -21.13
N LEU A 133 -6.67 -2.00 -20.80
CA LEU A 133 -8.06 -2.36 -20.50
C LEU A 133 -8.59 -1.57 -19.29
N ALA A 134 -7.77 -1.35 -18.26
CA ALA A 134 -8.14 -0.51 -17.12
C ALA A 134 -8.48 0.92 -17.54
N GLY A 135 -7.61 1.53 -18.35
CA GLY A 135 -7.85 2.85 -18.90
C GLY A 135 -9.13 2.94 -19.71
N LEU A 136 -9.35 1.99 -20.62
CA LEU A 136 -10.55 1.96 -21.48
C LEU A 136 -11.84 1.76 -20.68
N LEU A 137 -11.86 0.83 -19.72
CA LEU A 137 -13.03 0.59 -18.88
C LEU A 137 -13.33 1.77 -17.97
N THR A 138 -12.31 2.43 -17.40
CA THR A 138 -12.52 3.63 -16.60
C THR A 138 -13.01 4.80 -17.46
N ALA A 139 -12.49 4.98 -18.67
CA ALA A 139 -13.00 5.98 -19.62
C ALA A 139 -14.47 5.73 -19.94
N ALA A 140 -14.83 4.51 -20.33
CA ALA A 140 -16.22 4.14 -20.62
C ALA A 140 -17.15 4.37 -19.41
N ALA A 141 -16.69 4.02 -18.20
CA ALA A 141 -17.47 4.22 -16.98
C ALA A 141 -17.68 5.71 -16.66
N MET A 142 -16.68 6.55 -16.87
CA MET A 142 -16.80 7.99 -16.67
C MET A 142 -17.71 8.63 -17.73
N THR A 143 -17.61 8.23 -18.99
CA THR A 143 -18.56 8.69 -20.03
C THR A 143 -20.00 8.27 -19.67
N ALA A 144 -20.18 7.07 -19.12
CA ALA A 144 -21.48 6.58 -18.67
C ALA A 144 -22.06 7.36 -17.46
N THR A 145 -21.25 8.11 -16.70
CA THR A 145 -21.77 9.02 -15.66
C THR A 145 -22.24 10.37 -16.22
N GLY A 146 -22.16 10.58 -17.53
CA GLY A 146 -22.49 11.84 -18.21
C GLY A 146 -21.32 12.82 -18.30
N ALA A 147 -20.10 12.39 -17.95
CA ALA A 147 -18.90 13.20 -18.13
C ALA A 147 -18.52 13.33 -19.62
N ASP A 148 -17.79 14.39 -19.96
CA ASP A 148 -17.28 14.60 -21.31
C ASP A 148 -16.45 13.41 -21.81
N ALA A 149 -16.68 12.99 -23.05
CA ALA A 149 -16.06 11.80 -23.63
C ALA A 149 -14.56 12.00 -23.89
N ALA A 150 -14.14 13.20 -24.32
CA ALA A 150 -12.74 13.50 -24.56
C ALA A 150 -11.94 13.50 -23.24
N GLY A 151 -12.46 14.14 -22.20
CA GLY A 151 -11.89 14.10 -20.85
C GLY A 151 -11.89 12.69 -20.25
N SER A 152 -12.92 11.89 -20.51
CA SER A 152 -12.98 10.48 -20.09
C SER A 152 -11.87 9.65 -20.74
N LEU A 153 -11.66 9.80 -22.05
CA LEU A 153 -10.59 9.13 -22.78
C LEU A 153 -9.21 9.61 -22.33
N ALA A 154 -9.03 10.92 -22.10
CA ALA A 154 -7.78 11.47 -21.57
C ALA A 154 -7.45 10.88 -20.18
N PHE A 155 -8.45 10.74 -19.31
CA PHE A 155 -8.27 10.10 -18.00
C PHE A 155 -7.91 8.62 -18.14
N GLY A 156 -8.64 7.88 -18.97
CA GLY A 156 -8.31 6.48 -19.26
C GLY A 156 -6.91 6.30 -19.82
N ALA A 157 -6.47 7.18 -20.72
CA ALA A 157 -5.14 7.16 -21.29
C ALA A 157 -4.06 7.48 -20.26
N ALA A 158 -4.31 8.44 -19.35
CA ALA A 158 -3.41 8.74 -18.23
C ALA A 158 -3.25 7.50 -17.32
N ILE A 159 -4.36 6.84 -16.95
CA ILE A 159 -4.36 5.59 -16.17
C ILE A 159 -3.53 4.52 -16.87
N ALA A 160 -3.81 4.25 -18.15
CA ALA A 160 -3.08 3.25 -18.92
C ALA A 160 -1.58 3.57 -18.97
N SER A 161 -1.22 4.84 -19.18
CA SER A 161 0.17 5.28 -19.26
C SER A 161 0.95 5.06 -17.96
N ALA A 162 0.35 5.33 -16.80
CA ALA A 162 0.94 5.02 -15.50
C ALA A 162 1.22 3.51 -15.37
N GLY A 163 0.23 2.69 -15.73
CA GLY A 163 0.38 1.23 -15.70
C GLY A 163 1.49 0.72 -16.62
N LEU A 164 1.57 1.25 -17.85
CA LEU A 164 2.61 0.89 -18.82
C LEU A 164 4.01 1.23 -18.34
N VAL A 165 4.21 2.43 -17.79
CA VAL A 165 5.50 2.88 -17.28
C VAL A 165 5.99 1.95 -16.17
N PHE A 166 5.14 1.63 -15.18
CA PHE A 166 5.56 0.77 -14.07
C PHE A 166 5.61 -0.72 -14.42
N ALA A 167 4.92 -1.16 -15.48
CA ALA A 167 5.20 -2.44 -16.12
C ALA A 167 6.62 -2.46 -16.73
N GLY A 168 7.04 -1.39 -17.40
CA GLY A 168 8.41 -1.24 -17.89
C GLY A 168 9.47 -1.27 -16.78
N VAL A 169 9.26 -0.50 -15.71
CA VAL A 169 10.14 -0.48 -14.53
C VAL A 169 10.22 -1.87 -13.89
N GLY A 170 9.08 -2.53 -13.71
CA GLY A 170 9.02 -3.90 -13.22
C GLY A 170 9.80 -4.88 -14.10
N ALA A 171 9.81 -4.68 -15.42
CA ALA A 171 10.49 -5.56 -16.37
C ALA A 171 12.00 -5.48 -16.19
N VAL A 172 12.51 -4.26 -16.10
CA VAL A 172 13.93 -3.97 -15.84
C VAL A 172 14.34 -4.53 -14.48
N ALA A 173 13.58 -4.24 -13.42
CA ALA A 173 13.86 -4.74 -12.08
C ALA A 173 13.88 -6.28 -12.05
N ALA A 174 12.92 -6.92 -12.73
CA ALA A 174 12.87 -8.36 -12.87
C ALA A 174 14.10 -8.94 -13.57
N GLN A 175 14.79 -8.21 -14.46
CA GLN A 175 16.04 -8.70 -15.07
C GLN A 175 17.29 -8.45 -14.21
N LEU A 176 17.29 -7.37 -13.41
CA LEU A 176 18.45 -6.98 -12.59
C LEU A 176 18.61 -7.86 -11.34
N THR A 177 17.51 -8.35 -10.77
CA THR A 177 17.50 -9.03 -9.46
C THR A 177 17.25 -10.53 -9.59
N GLN A 178 17.79 -11.32 -8.65
CA GLN A 178 17.62 -12.78 -8.62
C GLN A 178 16.28 -13.24 -8.01
N THR A 179 15.68 -12.46 -7.12
CA THR A 179 14.42 -12.82 -6.46
C THR A 179 13.27 -11.89 -6.86
N ALA A 180 12.07 -12.43 -6.94
CA ALA A 180 10.84 -11.68 -7.20
C ALA A 180 10.61 -10.61 -6.13
N ARG A 181 10.97 -10.91 -4.88
CA ARG A 181 10.86 -9.96 -3.77
C ARG A 181 11.73 -8.72 -3.99
N THR A 182 12.99 -8.91 -4.38
CA THR A 182 13.90 -7.78 -4.62
C THR A 182 13.46 -7.01 -5.88
N ALA A 183 12.99 -7.69 -6.92
CA ALA A 183 12.43 -7.04 -8.12
C ALA A 183 11.26 -6.10 -7.76
N ILE A 184 10.29 -6.60 -6.99
CA ILE A 184 9.14 -5.81 -6.51
C ILE A 184 9.63 -4.64 -5.66
N GLY A 185 10.56 -4.87 -4.73
CA GLY A 185 11.08 -3.82 -3.86
C GLY A 185 11.76 -2.68 -4.62
N VAL A 186 12.61 -3.00 -5.60
CA VAL A 186 13.30 -2.00 -6.44
C VAL A 186 12.29 -1.23 -7.31
N ALA A 187 11.35 -1.93 -7.95
CA ALA A 187 10.35 -1.26 -8.79
C ALA A 187 9.37 -0.41 -7.98
N ALA A 188 8.94 -0.89 -6.80
CA ALA A 188 8.10 -0.14 -5.88
C ALA A 188 8.81 1.08 -5.30
N LEU A 189 10.13 1.00 -5.06
CA LEU A 189 10.93 2.17 -4.69
C LEU A 189 10.94 3.21 -5.82
N GLY A 190 11.05 2.79 -7.08
CA GLY A 190 10.91 3.69 -8.24
C GLY A 190 9.56 4.39 -8.28
N LEU A 191 8.46 3.65 -8.04
CA LEU A 191 7.11 4.21 -7.90
C LEU A 191 7.01 5.21 -6.75
N GLY A 192 7.52 4.86 -5.57
CA GLY A 192 7.52 5.74 -4.39
C GLY A 192 8.35 7.01 -4.60
N LEU A 193 9.53 6.93 -5.18
CA LEU A 193 10.35 8.10 -5.52
C LEU A 193 9.64 8.99 -6.54
N SER A 194 9.01 8.40 -7.55
CA SER A 194 8.22 9.15 -8.51
C SER A 194 7.04 9.87 -7.84
N TYR A 195 6.35 9.20 -6.93
CA TYR A 195 5.28 9.81 -6.13
C TYR A 195 5.80 11.02 -5.33
N VAL A 196 6.90 10.85 -4.59
CA VAL A 196 7.48 11.92 -3.76
C VAL A 196 7.92 13.10 -4.63
N LEU A 197 8.56 12.84 -5.77
CA LEU A 197 8.95 13.89 -6.71
C LEU A 197 7.72 14.66 -7.22
N ARG A 198 6.62 13.98 -7.54
CA ARG A 198 5.36 14.65 -7.93
C ARG A 198 4.80 15.47 -6.77
N PHE A 199 4.75 14.90 -5.56
CA PHE A 199 4.28 15.58 -4.36
C PHE A 199 5.04 16.88 -4.10
N VAL A 200 6.39 16.82 -4.12
CA VAL A 200 7.25 17.99 -3.95
C VAL A 200 7.07 18.99 -5.09
N ALA A 201 6.90 18.52 -6.33
CA ALA A 201 6.66 19.39 -7.47
C ALA A 201 5.37 20.19 -7.32
N ASP A 202 4.27 19.54 -6.98
CA ASP A 202 2.97 20.19 -6.79
C ASP A 202 2.95 21.08 -5.53
N GLY A 203 3.64 20.67 -4.47
CA GLY A 203 3.77 21.49 -3.25
C GLY A 203 4.68 22.70 -3.39
N SER A 204 5.72 22.62 -4.23
CA SER A 204 6.63 23.75 -4.50
C SER A 204 6.20 24.63 -5.67
N GLY A 205 5.21 24.19 -6.46
CA GLY A 205 4.85 24.84 -7.73
C GLY A 205 5.88 24.63 -8.85
N SER A 206 6.89 23.77 -8.67
CA SER A 206 7.95 23.56 -9.66
C SER A 206 7.51 22.61 -10.77
N ALA A 207 7.19 23.18 -11.94
CA ALA A 207 6.87 22.40 -13.14
C ALA A 207 8.02 21.48 -13.55
N ALA A 208 9.28 21.92 -13.43
CA ALA A 208 10.46 21.14 -13.80
C ALA A 208 10.57 19.82 -13.01
N LEU A 209 10.28 19.85 -11.71
CA LEU A 209 10.25 18.64 -10.88
C LEU A 209 9.12 17.69 -11.29
N LYS A 210 7.98 18.22 -11.72
CA LYS A 210 6.84 17.42 -12.18
C LYS A 210 7.17 16.64 -13.46
N TRP A 211 7.91 17.26 -14.37
CA TRP A 211 8.39 16.63 -15.61
C TRP A 211 9.46 15.54 -15.38
N LEU A 212 10.15 15.54 -14.23
CA LEU A 212 11.07 14.46 -13.85
C LEU A 212 10.36 13.26 -13.22
N SER A 213 9.08 13.38 -12.89
CA SER A 213 8.32 12.32 -12.24
C SER A 213 7.49 11.53 -13.26
N PRO A 214 7.75 10.23 -13.46
CA PRO A 214 6.89 9.36 -14.26
C PRO A 214 5.41 9.37 -13.85
N GLN A 215 5.14 9.42 -12.55
CA GLN A 215 3.81 9.61 -11.98
C GLN A 215 3.24 10.99 -12.32
N GLY A 216 4.08 12.03 -12.29
CA GLY A 216 3.73 13.40 -12.66
C GLY A 216 3.25 13.54 -14.10
N TRP A 217 3.76 12.74 -15.04
CA TRP A 217 3.31 12.74 -16.44
C TRP A 217 1.82 12.42 -16.58
N SER A 218 1.29 11.49 -15.78
CA SER A 218 -0.13 11.15 -15.79
C SER A 218 -1.01 12.27 -15.23
N HIS A 219 -0.47 13.08 -14.32
CA HIS A 219 -1.12 14.28 -13.79
C HIS A 219 -1.07 15.47 -14.75
N LEU A 220 -0.04 15.57 -15.59
CA LEU A 220 0.10 16.62 -16.60
C LEU A 220 -0.89 16.47 -17.78
N VAL A 221 -1.54 15.32 -17.93
CA VAL A 221 -2.61 15.13 -18.92
C VAL A 221 -3.82 16.02 -18.63
N GLN A 222 -4.05 16.37 -17.36
CA GLN A 222 -5.19 17.20 -16.90
C GLN A 222 -6.54 16.84 -17.57
N PRO A 223 -7.07 15.63 -17.30
CA PRO A 223 -8.35 15.20 -17.88
C PRO A 223 -9.51 16.13 -17.48
N TYR A 224 -10.41 16.43 -18.42
CA TYR A 224 -11.50 17.40 -18.28
C TYR A 224 -11.08 18.89 -18.16
N GLY A 225 -9.78 19.16 -18.10
CA GLY A 225 -9.19 20.47 -18.34
C GLY A 225 -8.61 20.52 -19.75
N ASP A 226 -7.29 20.72 -19.84
CA ASP A 226 -6.57 20.85 -21.12
C ASP A 226 -6.50 19.55 -21.95
N ASN A 227 -6.70 18.38 -21.33
CA ASN A 227 -6.57 17.07 -21.99
C ASN A 227 -5.25 16.92 -22.77
N ASN A 228 -4.13 17.29 -22.16
CA ASN A 228 -2.81 17.31 -22.77
C ASN A 228 -2.26 15.89 -23.03
N VAL A 229 -2.78 15.25 -24.08
CA VAL A 229 -2.40 13.90 -24.50
C VAL A 229 -0.98 13.82 -25.06
N ALA A 230 -0.34 14.95 -25.40
CA ALA A 230 1.04 14.95 -25.89
C ALA A 230 2.03 14.39 -24.84
N VAL A 231 1.72 14.57 -23.55
CA VAL A 231 2.52 14.02 -22.44
C VAL A 231 2.56 12.49 -22.48
N LEU A 232 1.55 11.83 -23.04
CA LEU A 232 1.51 10.37 -23.16
C LEU A 232 2.65 9.84 -24.03
N LEU A 233 3.16 10.63 -24.98
CA LEU A 233 4.32 10.25 -25.79
C LEU A 233 5.56 10.05 -24.93
N LEU A 234 5.72 10.83 -23.86
CA LEU A 234 6.82 10.68 -22.92
C LEU A 234 6.70 9.36 -22.13
N SER A 235 5.51 9.06 -21.63
CA SER A 235 5.22 7.78 -20.95
C SER A 235 5.45 6.58 -21.87
N LEU A 236 5.03 6.67 -23.14
CA LEU A 236 5.22 5.62 -24.14
C LEU A 236 6.71 5.45 -24.51
N ALA A 237 7.44 6.55 -24.72
CA ALA A 237 8.87 6.52 -25.02
C ALA A 237 9.67 5.90 -23.87
N PHE A 238 9.37 6.30 -22.62
CA PHE A 238 9.99 5.72 -21.43
C PHE A 238 9.67 4.22 -21.32
N THR A 239 8.42 3.84 -21.52
CA THR A 239 8.02 2.42 -21.49
C THR A 239 8.77 1.61 -22.55
N ALA A 240 8.84 2.11 -23.78
CA ALA A 240 9.57 1.45 -24.87
C ALA A 240 11.06 1.31 -24.54
N ALA A 241 11.70 2.35 -24.00
CA ALA A 241 13.09 2.31 -23.57
C ALA A 241 13.32 1.30 -22.43
N ALA A 242 12.42 1.27 -21.43
CA ALA A 242 12.50 0.32 -20.31
C ALA A 242 12.32 -1.13 -20.77
N LEU A 243 11.37 -1.40 -21.69
CA LEU A 243 11.16 -2.74 -22.26
C LEU A 243 12.36 -3.16 -23.13
N ALA A 244 12.88 -2.26 -23.97
CA ALA A 244 14.09 -2.52 -24.76
C ALA A 244 15.29 -2.84 -23.87
N LEU A 245 15.47 -2.09 -22.77
CA LEU A 245 16.48 -2.38 -21.76
C LEU A 245 16.23 -3.76 -21.14
N ALA A 246 15.01 -4.10 -20.73
CA ALA A 246 14.68 -5.40 -20.16
C ALA A 246 15.04 -6.55 -21.13
N TYR A 247 14.70 -6.45 -22.42
CA TYR A 247 15.08 -7.46 -23.41
C TYR A 247 16.61 -7.55 -23.61
N ARG A 248 17.31 -6.41 -23.60
CA ARG A 248 18.79 -6.38 -23.68
C ARG A 248 19.44 -7.02 -22.46
N LEU A 249 18.88 -6.82 -21.27
CA LEU A 249 19.38 -7.46 -20.04
C LEU A 249 19.09 -8.97 -20.05
N LEU A 250 17.91 -9.38 -20.53
CA LEU A 250 17.52 -10.79 -20.65
C LEU A 250 18.46 -11.58 -21.58
N THR A 251 18.91 -10.99 -22.68
CA THR A 251 19.81 -11.67 -23.64
C THR A 251 21.23 -11.83 -23.12
N ARG A 252 21.64 -11.01 -22.15
CA ARG A 252 22.99 -11.01 -21.56
C ARG A 252 23.12 -11.83 -20.27
N ARG A 253 22.00 -12.14 -19.60
CA ARG A 253 21.99 -12.90 -18.34
C ARG A 253 21.70 -14.38 -18.56
N ASP A 254 22.28 -15.23 -17.72
CA ASP A 254 21.92 -16.64 -17.67
C ASP A 254 20.58 -16.85 -16.95
N LEU A 255 19.96 -18.01 -17.19
CA LEU A 255 18.73 -18.42 -16.51
C LEU A 255 18.96 -18.54 -15.00
N GLY A 256 17.95 -18.18 -14.21
CA GLY A 256 18.04 -18.16 -12.74
C GLY A 256 18.86 -17.01 -12.16
N HIS A 257 19.79 -16.44 -12.92
CA HIS A 257 20.61 -15.31 -12.47
C HIS A 257 20.00 -13.95 -12.83
N GLY A 258 20.23 -12.99 -11.94
CA GLY A 258 20.07 -11.55 -12.19
C GLY A 258 21.45 -10.94 -12.40
N LEU A 259 21.52 -9.80 -13.09
CA LEU A 259 22.79 -9.12 -13.38
C LEU A 259 23.48 -8.56 -12.13
N ILE A 260 22.73 -8.35 -11.05
CA ILE A 260 23.30 -8.06 -9.73
C ILE A 260 23.58 -9.41 -9.07
N PRO A 261 24.85 -9.83 -8.93
CA PRO A 261 25.18 -11.11 -8.33
C PRO A 261 24.83 -11.10 -6.84
N GLU A 262 24.15 -12.15 -6.38
CA GLU A 262 24.10 -12.43 -4.94
C GLU A 262 25.50 -12.82 -4.49
N ARG A 263 26.05 -12.05 -3.55
CA ARG A 263 27.33 -12.40 -2.94
C ARG A 263 27.09 -13.65 -2.08
N PRO A 264 27.79 -14.77 -2.32
CA PRO A 264 27.73 -15.89 -1.39
C PRO A 264 28.11 -15.36 -0.02
N GLY A 265 27.19 -15.53 0.93
CA GLY A 265 27.47 -15.17 2.31
C GLY A 265 28.65 -16.01 2.83
N PRO A 266 29.30 -15.59 3.94
CA PRO A 266 30.30 -16.42 4.60
C PRO A 266 29.77 -17.84 4.86
N ALA A 267 30.60 -18.86 4.63
CA ALA A 267 30.23 -20.27 4.80
C ALA A 267 29.74 -20.57 6.23
N THR A 268 30.22 -19.82 7.22
CA THR A 268 29.78 -19.85 8.60
C THR A 268 29.37 -18.45 9.05
N SER A 269 28.40 -18.36 9.95
CA SER A 269 27.96 -17.08 10.50
C SER A 269 27.69 -17.17 11.99
N ASP A 270 28.55 -16.51 12.77
CA ASP A 270 28.33 -16.34 14.21
C ASP A 270 27.07 -15.52 14.53
N ARG A 271 26.59 -14.78 13.52
CA ARG A 271 25.38 -13.96 13.61
C ARG A 271 24.09 -14.75 13.42
N LEU A 272 24.12 -16.05 13.09
CA LEU A 272 22.91 -16.88 12.90
C LEU A 272 22.78 -18.01 13.94
N ARG A 273 23.46 -17.89 15.08
CA ARG A 273 23.44 -18.86 16.18
C ARG A 273 22.12 -18.92 16.98
N SER A 274 21.11 -18.12 16.64
CA SER A 274 19.80 -18.18 17.32
C SER A 274 18.62 -17.89 16.39
N PRO A 275 17.43 -18.46 16.68
CA PRO A 275 16.21 -18.20 15.91
C PRO A 275 15.85 -16.71 15.87
N LEU A 276 16.15 -15.97 16.93
CA LEU A 276 15.90 -14.54 17.00
C LEU A 276 16.77 -13.76 16.00
N ARG A 277 18.04 -14.11 15.85
CA ARG A 277 18.93 -13.45 14.88
C ARG A 277 18.55 -13.80 13.45
N LEU A 278 18.08 -15.03 13.20
CA LEU A 278 17.50 -15.40 11.92
C LEU A 278 16.24 -14.58 11.63
N ALA A 279 15.33 -14.47 12.60
CA ALA A 279 14.13 -13.65 12.50
C ALA A 279 14.48 -12.17 12.21
N TRP A 280 15.49 -11.59 12.88
CA TRP A 280 15.99 -10.25 12.55
C TRP A 280 16.43 -10.13 11.09
N ARG A 281 17.25 -11.08 10.60
CA ARG A 281 17.71 -11.06 9.20
C ARG A 281 16.54 -11.10 8.22
N LEU A 282 15.50 -11.87 8.54
CA LEU A 282 14.31 -11.99 7.70
C LEU A 282 13.40 -10.75 7.78
N GLN A 283 13.27 -10.15 8.97
CA GLN A 283 12.32 -9.06 9.22
C GLN A 283 12.88 -7.66 8.96
N LYS A 284 14.20 -7.45 9.09
CA LYS A 284 14.83 -6.12 9.02
C LYS A 284 14.44 -5.30 7.78
N GLY A 285 14.26 -5.94 6.62
CA GLY A 285 13.85 -5.26 5.40
C GLY A 285 12.39 -4.81 5.43
N LEU A 286 11.50 -5.64 5.97
CA LEU A 286 10.09 -5.28 6.16
C LEU A 286 9.99 -4.15 7.20
N LEU A 287 10.60 -4.32 8.36
CA LEU A 287 10.59 -3.33 9.43
C LEU A 287 11.18 -2.00 8.98
N GLY A 288 12.35 -2.00 8.32
CA GLY A 288 12.98 -0.79 7.81
C GLY A 288 12.11 -0.04 6.80
N GLY A 289 11.46 -0.76 5.88
CA GLY A 289 10.53 -0.15 4.91
C GLY A 289 9.32 0.51 5.58
N TRP A 290 8.73 -0.15 6.59
CA TRP A 290 7.60 0.41 7.33
C TRP A 290 8.00 1.60 8.20
N ILE A 291 9.15 1.54 8.89
CA ILE A 291 9.69 2.69 9.65
C ILE A 291 9.91 3.87 8.73
N ALA A 292 10.56 3.67 7.58
CA ALA A 292 10.80 4.74 6.62
C ALA A 292 9.48 5.32 6.08
N GLY A 293 8.52 4.47 5.72
CA GLY A 293 7.20 4.91 5.26
C GLY A 293 6.43 5.73 6.30
N TYR A 294 6.43 5.28 7.57
CA TYR A 294 5.76 6.00 8.67
C TYR A 294 6.51 7.25 9.09
N ALA A 295 7.84 7.29 8.98
CA ALA A 295 8.62 8.51 9.18
C ALA A 295 8.25 9.57 8.14
N ILE A 296 8.22 9.19 6.85
CA ILE A 296 7.83 10.09 5.77
C ILE A 296 6.38 10.55 5.94
N ALA A 297 5.44 9.61 6.19
CA ALA A 297 4.05 9.93 6.43
C ALA A 297 3.87 10.89 7.61
N GLY A 298 4.58 10.65 8.72
CA GLY A 298 4.56 11.52 9.89
C GLY A 298 5.08 12.93 9.56
N LEU A 299 6.23 13.05 8.88
CA LEU A 299 6.75 14.36 8.45
C LEU A 299 5.77 15.12 7.57
N VAL A 300 5.20 14.47 6.56
CA VAL A 300 4.31 15.13 5.59
C VAL A 300 2.97 15.49 6.22
N LEU A 301 2.35 14.57 6.98
CA LEU A 301 1.07 14.82 7.64
C LEU A 301 1.22 15.78 8.83
N GLY A 302 2.38 15.79 9.50
CA GLY A 302 2.73 16.80 10.49
C GLY A 302 2.85 18.20 9.89
N ALA A 303 3.43 18.32 8.69
CA ALA A 303 3.49 19.59 7.95
C ALA A 303 2.10 20.10 7.56
N LEU A 304 1.16 19.20 7.25
CA LEU A 304 -0.21 19.60 6.98
C LEU A 304 -0.92 20.19 8.21
N ALA A 305 -0.58 19.72 9.41
CA ALA A 305 -1.21 20.18 10.64
C ALA A 305 -1.13 21.70 10.81
N THR A 306 -0.05 22.34 10.31
CA THR A 306 0.14 23.80 10.39
C THR A 306 -0.83 24.60 9.51
N SER A 307 -1.52 23.94 8.57
CA SER A 307 -2.48 24.57 7.66
C SER A 307 -3.95 24.32 8.05
N VAL A 308 -4.20 23.46 9.03
CA VAL A 308 -5.56 22.97 9.34
C VAL A 308 -6.47 24.08 9.87
N GLU A 309 -5.96 24.98 10.71
CA GLU A 309 -6.77 26.07 11.27
C GLU A 309 -7.30 27.01 10.18
N GLU A 310 -6.49 27.29 9.16
CA GLU A 310 -6.90 28.11 8.03
C GLU A 310 -7.97 27.40 7.19
N VAL A 311 -7.84 26.09 6.99
CA VAL A 311 -8.82 25.27 6.28
C VAL A 311 -10.15 25.20 7.03
N ALA A 312 -10.11 25.07 8.36
CA ALA A 312 -11.32 24.98 9.16
C ALA A 312 -12.14 26.27 9.14
N ARG A 313 -11.48 27.43 8.96
CA ARG A 313 -12.16 28.74 8.85
C ARG A 313 -12.91 28.92 7.52
N GLN A 314 -12.68 28.06 6.53
CA GLN A 314 -13.23 28.23 5.18
C GLN A 314 -14.65 27.64 5.02
N GLY A 315 -15.12 26.79 5.94
CA GLY A 315 -16.49 26.26 5.88
C GLY A 315 -16.99 25.50 7.13
N ALA A 316 -18.23 25.77 7.53
CA ALA A 316 -18.87 25.17 8.72
C ALA A 316 -18.94 23.63 8.70
N ALA A 317 -19.01 23.02 7.51
CA ALA A 317 -19.03 21.56 7.38
C ALA A 317 -17.68 20.91 7.72
N VAL A 318 -16.56 21.58 7.40
CA VAL A 318 -15.22 21.14 7.79
C VAL A 318 -15.05 21.27 9.29
N GLU A 319 -15.59 22.35 9.87
CA GLU A 319 -15.55 22.56 11.31
C GLU A 319 -16.27 21.43 12.07
N GLU A 320 -17.50 21.13 11.66
CA GLU A 320 -18.31 20.08 12.27
C GLU A 320 -17.69 18.68 12.14
N PHE A 321 -17.00 18.40 11.03
CA PHE A 321 -16.30 17.12 10.84
C PHE A 321 -15.20 16.92 11.89
N PHE A 322 -14.34 17.91 12.09
CA PHE A 322 -13.24 17.80 13.05
C PHE A 322 -13.71 17.86 14.51
N ARG A 323 -14.82 18.53 14.82
CA ARG A 323 -15.42 18.51 16.17
C ARG A 323 -15.70 17.09 16.67
N ARG A 324 -15.98 16.13 15.79
CA ARG A 324 -16.17 14.71 16.16
C ARG A 324 -14.92 14.06 16.74
N TYR A 325 -13.76 14.63 16.47
CA TYR A 325 -12.44 14.19 16.94
C TYR A 325 -11.90 15.12 18.03
N THR A 326 -12.76 15.95 18.63
CA THR A 326 -12.44 16.75 19.82
C THR A 326 -13.08 16.13 21.06
N ALA A 327 -12.31 16.00 22.16
CA ALA A 327 -12.80 15.45 23.41
C ALA A 327 -12.93 16.50 24.52
N SER A 328 -12.19 17.62 24.41
CA SER A 328 -12.30 18.78 25.27
C SER A 328 -12.77 20.00 24.47
N PRO A 329 -13.61 20.90 25.04
CA PRO A 329 -13.94 22.20 24.45
C PRO A 329 -12.71 23.10 24.18
N GLU A 330 -11.60 22.84 24.87
CA GLU A 330 -10.33 23.58 24.72
C GLU A 330 -9.44 22.99 23.61
N ALA A 331 -9.80 21.85 23.03
CA ALA A 331 -9.02 21.21 21.99
C ALA A 331 -9.03 22.03 20.70
N THR A 332 -7.84 22.25 20.14
CA THR A 332 -7.71 22.98 18.87
C THR A 332 -8.11 22.09 17.70
N MET A 333 -8.38 22.71 16.56
CA MET A 333 -8.64 21.94 15.33
C MET A 333 -7.42 21.13 14.87
N THR A 334 -6.24 21.69 15.11
CA THR A 334 -4.97 21.02 14.92
C THR A 334 -4.89 19.75 15.76
N ASP A 335 -5.38 19.76 17.00
CA ASP A 335 -5.43 18.56 17.86
C ASP A 335 -6.38 17.49 17.31
N ALA A 336 -7.56 17.90 16.85
CA ALA A 336 -8.53 16.99 16.23
C ALA A 336 -7.95 16.32 14.97
N TYR A 337 -7.27 17.11 14.13
CA TYR A 337 -6.57 16.61 12.95
C TYR A 337 -5.45 15.64 13.32
N LEU A 338 -4.59 16.00 14.27
CA LEU A 338 -3.47 15.17 14.70
C LEU A 338 -3.97 13.84 15.31
N TRP A 339 -5.08 13.86 16.04
CA TRP A 339 -5.74 12.66 16.53
C TRP A 339 -6.26 11.78 15.38
N LEU A 340 -6.99 12.37 14.43
CA LEU A 340 -7.52 11.66 13.26
C LEU A 340 -6.41 11.00 12.43
N ILE A 341 -5.28 11.70 12.24
CA ILE A 341 -4.12 11.14 11.55
C ILE A 341 -3.47 10.02 12.36
N ALA A 342 -3.28 10.19 13.67
CA ALA A 342 -2.73 9.15 14.53
C ALA A 342 -3.61 7.88 14.50
N LEU A 343 -4.93 8.06 14.57
CA LEU A 343 -5.93 6.98 14.45
C LEU A 343 -5.83 6.27 13.09
N SER A 344 -5.77 7.03 12.00
CA SER A 344 -5.65 6.49 10.64
C SER A 344 -4.35 5.71 10.44
N LEU A 345 -3.23 6.23 10.93
CA LEU A 345 -1.94 5.53 10.91
C LEU A 345 -1.97 4.27 11.79
N GLY A 346 -2.70 4.30 12.90
CA GLY A 346 -3.04 3.14 13.74
C GLY A 346 -3.69 2.04 12.92
N TYR A 347 -4.84 2.33 12.30
CA TYR A 347 -5.59 1.38 11.45
C TYR A 347 -4.72 0.73 10.37
N VAL A 348 -3.91 1.52 9.66
CA VAL A 348 -3.00 1.01 8.62
C VAL A 348 -1.88 0.15 9.22
N SER A 349 -1.39 0.52 10.41
CA SER A 349 -0.27 -0.19 11.07
C SER A 349 -0.66 -1.60 11.51
N ALA A 350 -1.96 -1.86 11.67
CA ALA A 350 -2.52 -3.18 11.95
C ALA A 350 -2.12 -4.25 10.91
N LEU A 351 -1.77 -3.84 9.69
CA LEU A 351 -1.28 -4.74 8.65
C LEU A 351 0.14 -5.26 8.93
N TYR A 352 1.02 -4.43 9.49
CA TYR A 352 2.42 -4.78 9.72
C TYR A 352 2.61 -6.06 10.56
N PRO A 353 2.01 -6.21 11.75
CA PRO A 353 2.22 -7.42 12.55
C PRO A 353 1.70 -8.68 11.84
N LEU A 354 0.61 -8.57 11.07
CA LEU A 354 0.09 -9.66 10.26
C LEU A 354 1.09 -10.06 9.17
N LEU A 355 1.65 -9.11 8.41
CA LEU A 355 2.68 -9.39 7.41
C LEU A 355 3.94 -10.00 8.03
N ALA A 356 4.33 -9.53 9.21
CA ALA A 356 5.47 -10.06 9.96
C ALA A 356 5.24 -11.53 10.38
N LEU A 357 4.02 -11.86 10.81
CA LEU A 357 3.64 -13.21 11.26
C LEU A 357 3.36 -14.18 10.10
N LEU A 358 2.78 -13.73 8.99
CA LEU A 358 2.54 -14.57 7.81
C LEU A 358 3.83 -15.09 7.16
N ARG A 359 4.99 -14.54 7.53
CA ARG A 359 6.29 -15.15 7.19
C ARG A 359 6.47 -16.53 7.80
N LEU A 360 5.94 -16.80 8.99
CA LEU A 360 5.99 -18.14 9.60
C LEU A 360 5.36 -19.20 8.69
N ARG A 361 4.22 -18.87 8.08
CA ARG A 361 3.54 -19.74 7.10
C ARG A 361 4.38 -19.97 5.86
N ASN A 362 5.08 -18.95 5.36
CA ASN A 362 5.99 -19.12 4.23
C ASN A 362 7.19 -20.02 4.57
N GLU A 363 7.70 -19.95 5.80
CA GLU A 363 8.76 -20.86 6.26
C GLU A 363 8.26 -22.32 6.35
N GLU A 364 7.01 -22.57 6.75
CA GLU A 364 6.40 -23.93 6.70
C GLU A 364 6.27 -24.41 5.24
N ILE A 365 5.59 -23.63 4.39
CA ILE A 365 5.28 -24.04 2.99
C ILE A 365 6.54 -24.28 2.15
N THR A 366 7.65 -23.60 2.46
CA THR A 366 8.92 -23.76 1.72
C THR A 366 9.85 -24.81 2.33
N GLY A 367 9.41 -25.56 3.35
CA GLY A 367 10.20 -26.60 4.03
C GLY A 367 11.34 -26.07 4.92
N ARG A 368 11.56 -24.74 4.96
CA ARG A 368 12.62 -24.12 5.77
C ARG A 368 12.38 -24.27 7.27
N ALA A 369 11.12 -24.29 7.70
CA ALA A 369 10.77 -24.54 9.09
C ALA A 369 11.19 -25.95 9.55
N GLU A 370 11.09 -26.97 8.70
CA GLU A 370 11.48 -28.34 9.02
C GLU A 370 12.99 -28.47 9.25
N LEU A 371 13.78 -27.83 8.39
CA LEU A 371 15.24 -27.76 8.53
C LEU A 371 15.67 -27.05 9.81
N LEU A 372 14.93 -26.03 10.25
CA LEU A 372 15.24 -25.32 11.49
C LEU A 372 14.82 -26.13 12.72
N LEU A 373 13.66 -26.77 12.67
CA LEU A 373 13.08 -27.52 13.80
C LEU A 373 13.67 -28.93 13.98
N SER A 374 14.49 -29.39 13.04
CA SER A 374 15.35 -30.58 13.23
C SER A 374 16.58 -30.30 14.12
N THR A 375 16.91 -29.02 14.34
CA THR A 375 17.94 -28.58 15.30
C THR A 375 17.33 -28.39 16.70
N PRO A 376 18.11 -28.14 17.78
CA PRO A 376 17.57 -28.00 19.14
C PRO A 376 16.88 -26.64 19.38
N VAL A 377 15.90 -26.31 18.54
CA VAL A 377 15.07 -25.12 18.59
C VAL A 377 13.62 -25.52 18.84
N SER A 378 13.02 -25.05 19.92
CA SER A 378 11.60 -25.29 20.17
C SER A 378 10.70 -24.48 19.23
N ARG A 379 9.55 -25.04 18.87
CA ARG A 379 8.53 -24.37 18.03
C ARG A 379 8.08 -23.03 18.61
N VAL A 380 7.94 -22.96 19.93
CA VAL A 380 7.57 -21.72 20.64
C VAL A 380 8.68 -20.67 20.51
N ARG A 381 9.95 -21.06 20.66
CA ARG A 381 11.09 -20.12 20.51
C ARG A 381 11.21 -19.59 19.09
N TRP A 382 10.91 -20.43 18.10
CA TRP A 382 10.84 -20.02 16.69
C TRP A 382 9.73 -18.99 16.45
N VAL A 383 8.49 -19.27 16.85
CA VAL A 383 7.37 -18.32 16.70
C VAL A 383 7.60 -17.04 17.50
N ALA A 384 8.07 -17.14 18.73
CA ALA A 384 8.39 -15.98 19.58
C ALA A 384 9.41 -15.05 18.93
N GLY A 385 10.38 -15.59 18.17
CA GLY A 385 11.34 -14.81 17.41
C GLY A 385 10.69 -13.89 16.37
N HIS A 386 9.62 -14.34 15.70
CA HIS A 386 8.86 -13.51 14.76
C HIS A 386 7.85 -12.60 15.46
N LEU A 387 7.23 -13.09 16.54
CA LEU A 387 6.26 -12.33 17.33
C LEU A 387 6.88 -11.07 17.94
N LEU A 388 8.14 -11.13 18.39
CA LEU A 388 8.85 -9.96 18.88
C LEU A 388 8.85 -8.84 17.82
N PHE A 389 9.15 -9.17 16.56
CA PHE A 389 9.14 -8.17 15.48
C PHE A 389 7.75 -7.69 15.11
N ALA A 390 6.72 -8.52 15.28
CA ALA A 390 5.34 -8.10 15.10
C ALA A 390 4.93 -7.05 16.16
N LEU A 391 5.21 -7.31 17.44
CA LEU A 391 4.82 -6.43 18.54
C LEU A 391 5.72 -5.20 18.70
N ALA A 392 7.03 -5.41 18.83
CA ALA A 392 7.99 -4.32 19.01
C ALA A 392 8.15 -3.50 17.72
N GLY A 393 8.04 -4.14 16.55
CA GLY A 393 8.07 -3.45 15.28
C GLY A 393 6.87 -2.54 15.08
N SER A 394 5.65 -2.97 15.41
CA SER A 394 4.46 -2.10 15.29
C SER A 394 4.55 -0.91 16.24
N ALA A 395 5.03 -1.13 17.47
CA ALA A 395 5.28 -0.05 18.44
C ALA A 395 6.32 0.96 17.91
N LEU A 396 7.43 0.48 17.36
CA LEU A 396 8.49 1.33 16.80
C LEU A 396 8.00 2.13 15.57
N ILE A 397 7.19 1.52 14.72
CA ILE A 397 6.59 2.16 13.54
C ILE A 397 5.68 3.32 13.97
N LEU A 398 4.77 3.08 14.91
CA LEU A 398 3.87 4.12 15.43
C LEU A 398 4.61 5.20 16.22
N ALA A 399 5.62 4.83 17.02
CA ALA A 399 6.49 5.78 17.70
C ALA A 399 7.23 6.69 16.71
N THR A 400 7.71 6.12 15.60
CA THR A 400 8.41 6.88 14.55
C THR A 400 7.46 7.88 13.87
N ALA A 401 6.24 7.46 13.54
CA ALA A 401 5.23 8.37 12.99
C ALA A 401 4.85 9.48 13.98
N GLY A 402 4.55 9.14 15.23
CA GLY A 402 4.19 10.12 16.26
C GLY A 402 5.31 11.13 16.52
N LEU A 403 6.56 10.67 16.58
CA LEU A 403 7.72 11.54 16.76
C LEU A 403 7.92 12.48 15.57
N THR A 404 7.97 11.95 14.35
CA THR A 404 8.18 12.75 13.14
C THR A 404 7.05 13.74 12.89
N MET A 405 5.80 13.31 13.09
CA MET A 405 4.61 14.18 12.98
C MET A 405 4.62 15.28 14.02
N GLY A 406 4.87 14.93 15.29
CA GLY A 406 4.88 15.89 16.38
C GLY A 406 6.06 16.86 16.34
N LEU A 407 7.22 16.46 15.80
CA LEU A 407 8.35 17.36 15.58
C LEU A 407 8.00 18.47 14.57
N VAL A 408 7.29 18.13 13.49
CA VAL A 408 6.87 19.11 12.47
C VAL A 408 5.70 19.95 12.96
N ALA A 409 4.74 19.35 13.67
CA ALA A 409 3.58 20.04 14.24
C ALA A 409 3.91 20.87 15.50
N GLY A 410 5.15 20.84 16.00
CA GLY A 410 5.59 21.61 17.18
C GLY A 410 5.17 21.05 18.54
N THR A 411 4.55 19.87 18.60
CA THR A 411 4.03 19.25 19.83
C THR A 411 4.45 17.76 19.98
N PRO A 412 5.77 17.44 19.94
CA PRO A 412 6.26 16.08 19.83
C PRO A 412 5.78 15.12 20.92
N GLY A 413 5.74 15.56 22.18
CA GLY A 413 5.30 14.71 23.29
C GLY A 413 3.82 14.31 23.20
N LYS A 414 2.95 15.28 22.88
CA LYS A 414 1.50 15.09 22.77
C LYS A 414 1.15 14.15 21.61
N VAL A 415 1.74 14.39 20.45
CA VAL A 415 1.51 13.57 19.25
C VAL A 415 2.10 12.17 19.37
N LEU A 416 3.29 12.04 19.98
CA LEU A 416 3.89 10.73 20.26
C LEU A 416 3.00 9.90 21.20
N ALA A 417 2.45 10.51 22.25
CA ALA A 417 1.49 9.85 23.13
C ALA A 417 0.25 9.36 22.36
N GLY A 418 -0.32 10.22 21.51
CA GLY A 418 -1.43 9.86 20.63
C GLY A 418 -1.15 8.66 19.72
N ALA A 419 0.03 8.63 19.11
CA ALA A 419 0.45 7.51 18.25
C ALA A 419 0.70 6.22 19.05
N LEU A 420 1.29 6.31 20.24
CA LEU A 420 1.56 5.14 21.09
C LEU A 420 0.29 4.52 21.69
N VAL A 421 -0.75 5.30 21.94
CA VAL A 421 -2.07 4.81 22.38
C VAL A 421 -2.70 3.86 21.35
N GLN A 422 -2.29 3.93 20.07
CA GLN A 422 -2.75 3.03 19.00
C GLN A 422 -2.13 1.62 19.05
N VAL A 423 -1.05 1.43 19.81
CA VAL A 423 -0.26 0.18 19.85
C VAL A 423 -1.07 -1.02 20.37
N PRO A 424 -1.81 -0.93 21.49
CA PRO A 424 -2.59 -2.06 22.01
C PRO A 424 -3.66 -2.56 21.02
N ALA A 425 -4.32 -1.65 20.31
CA ALA A 425 -5.28 -2.00 19.27
C ALA A 425 -4.61 -2.77 18.11
N THR A 426 -3.41 -2.34 17.71
CA THR A 426 -2.60 -3.02 16.70
C THR A 426 -2.17 -4.41 17.12
N TRP A 427 -1.85 -4.60 18.40
CA TRP A 427 -1.42 -5.88 18.96
C TRP A 427 -2.53 -6.94 18.98
N ILE A 428 -3.80 -6.57 19.07
CA ILE A 428 -4.91 -7.53 18.96
C ILE A 428 -4.85 -8.27 17.62
N LEU A 429 -4.56 -7.57 16.52
CA LEU A 429 -4.40 -8.20 15.20
C LEU A 429 -3.17 -9.12 15.17
N ALA A 430 -2.08 -8.76 15.86
CA ALA A 430 -0.94 -9.67 16.03
C ALA A 430 -1.37 -10.96 16.75
N GLY A 431 -2.16 -10.83 17.84
CA GLY A 431 -2.74 -11.96 18.57
C GLY A 431 -3.61 -12.85 17.69
N ILE A 432 -4.49 -12.26 16.88
CA ILE A 432 -5.33 -12.98 15.89
C ILE A 432 -4.44 -13.71 14.88
N GLY A 433 -3.39 -13.06 14.37
CA GLY A 433 -2.44 -13.67 13.44
C GLY A 433 -1.72 -14.89 14.03
N VAL A 434 -1.25 -14.80 15.28
CA VAL A 434 -0.61 -15.93 15.99
C VAL A 434 -1.60 -17.04 16.24
N LEU A 435 -2.83 -16.73 16.69
CA LEU A 435 -3.87 -17.72 16.95
C LEU A 435 -4.28 -18.44 15.67
N ALA A 436 -4.50 -17.69 14.59
CA ALA A 436 -4.87 -18.24 13.29
C ALA A 436 -3.75 -19.14 12.73
N PHE A 437 -2.49 -18.71 12.83
CA PHE A 437 -1.35 -19.54 12.48
C PHE A 437 -1.22 -20.78 13.37
N GLY A 438 -1.55 -20.67 14.64
CA GLY A 438 -1.49 -21.77 15.60
C GLY A 438 -2.56 -22.83 15.40
N LEU A 439 -3.80 -22.43 15.14
CA LEU A 439 -4.94 -23.35 15.02
C LEU A 439 -5.19 -23.81 13.59
N LEU A 440 -5.15 -22.89 12.62
CA LEU A 440 -5.56 -23.12 11.23
C LEU A 440 -4.53 -22.53 10.24
N PRO A 441 -3.28 -23.02 10.23
CA PRO A 441 -2.18 -22.51 9.39
C PRO A 441 -2.51 -22.39 7.89
N ARG A 442 -3.35 -23.29 7.35
CA ARG A 442 -3.81 -23.21 5.94
C ARG A 442 -4.67 -21.97 5.68
N ALA A 443 -5.54 -21.62 6.63
CA ALA A 443 -6.45 -20.48 6.59
C ALA A 443 -5.86 -19.21 7.22
N ALA A 444 -4.71 -19.27 7.88
CA ALA A 444 -4.12 -18.16 8.61
C ALA A 444 -3.97 -16.88 7.78
N THR A 445 -3.60 -16.99 6.50
CA THR A 445 -3.57 -15.86 5.57
C THR A 445 -4.94 -15.25 5.37
N ALA A 446 -5.96 -16.06 5.10
CA ALA A 446 -7.33 -15.58 4.88
C ALA A 446 -7.90 -14.93 6.15
N ILE A 447 -7.72 -15.55 7.32
CA ILE A 447 -8.17 -15.01 8.62
C ILE A 447 -7.48 -13.68 8.92
N SER A 448 -6.17 -13.59 8.71
CA SER A 448 -5.41 -12.35 8.92
C SER A 448 -5.92 -11.21 8.04
N TRP A 449 -6.15 -11.47 6.74
CA TRP A 449 -6.71 -10.48 5.83
C TRP A 449 -8.15 -10.11 6.18
N ALA A 450 -8.98 -11.08 6.54
CA ALA A 450 -10.35 -10.84 6.98
C ALA A 450 -10.38 -9.97 8.23
N ALA A 451 -9.53 -10.23 9.23
CA ALA A 451 -9.44 -9.42 10.43
C ALA A 451 -8.97 -7.98 10.13
N PHE A 452 -7.94 -7.81 9.29
CA PHE A 452 -7.48 -6.50 8.86
C PHE A 452 -8.57 -5.71 8.13
N LEU A 453 -9.21 -6.33 7.14
CA LEU A 453 -10.29 -5.72 6.37
C LEU A 453 -11.49 -5.42 7.25
N PHE A 454 -11.86 -6.31 8.17
CA PHE A 454 -12.95 -6.10 9.11
C PHE A 454 -12.70 -4.85 9.96
N VAL A 455 -11.55 -4.75 10.62
CA VAL A 455 -11.24 -3.60 11.48
C VAL A 455 -11.20 -2.30 10.67
N ASN A 456 -10.63 -2.31 9.46
CA ASN A 456 -10.59 -1.11 8.63
C ASN A 456 -11.97 -0.72 8.08
N LEU A 457 -12.76 -1.69 7.59
CA LEU A 457 -14.05 -1.47 6.94
C LEU A 457 -15.14 -1.04 7.93
N PHE A 458 -15.18 -1.70 9.09
CA PHE A 458 -16.17 -1.47 10.14
C PHE A 458 -15.69 -0.48 11.21
N GLY A 459 -14.49 0.07 11.07
CA GLY A 459 -13.96 1.12 11.94
C GLY A 459 -14.48 2.52 11.63
N GLU A 460 -14.01 3.52 12.37
CA GLU A 460 -14.46 4.92 12.25
C GLU A 460 -14.02 5.62 10.95
N VAL A 461 -13.11 5.03 10.18
CA VAL A 461 -12.60 5.62 8.94
C VAL A 461 -13.47 5.26 7.73
N LEU A 462 -13.81 3.98 7.55
CA LEU A 462 -14.60 3.52 6.41
C LEU A 462 -16.06 3.21 6.76
N GLY A 463 -16.36 2.87 8.01
CA GLY A 463 -17.71 2.50 8.46
C GLY A 463 -18.76 3.58 8.22
N PRO A 464 -18.50 4.85 8.61
CA PRO A 464 -19.42 5.96 8.34
C PRO A 464 -19.66 6.21 6.85
N ILE A 465 -18.64 5.98 6.00
CA ILE A 465 -18.74 6.17 4.55
C ILE A 465 -19.70 5.14 3.91
N LEU A 466 -19.86 3.98 4.55
CA LEU A 466 -20.72 2.89 4.09
C LEU A 466 -22.08 2.85 4.80
N GLY A 467 -22.37 3.81 5.69
CA GLY A 467 -23.61 3.85 6.45
C GLY A 467 -23.79 2.67 7.41
N ILE A 468 -22.69 2.09 7.91
CA ILE A 468 -22.72 0.94 8.81
C ILE A 468 -23.09 1.39 10.22
N ASP A 469 -23.97 0.62 10.88
CA ASP A 469 -24.39 0.87 12.25
C ASP A 469 -23.21 0.98 13.23
N TYR A 470 -23.21 2.05 14.02
CA TYR A 470 -22.12 2.44 14.92
C TYR A 470 -21.80 1.39 16.00
N TRP A 471 -22.73 0.52 16.35
CA TRP A 471 -22.49 -0.51 17.38
C TRP A 471 -21.37 -1.47 16.96
N ILE A 472 -21.23 -1.79 15.66
CA ILE A 472 -20.15 -2.67 15.19
C ILE A 472 -18.79 -1.97 15.35
N ALA A 473 -18.71 -0.70 14.96
CA ALA A 473 -17.50 0.09 15.15
C ALA A 473 -17.12 0.18 16.63
N LYS A 474 -18.09 0.47 17.49
CA LYS A 474 -17.88 0.64 18.93
C LYS A 474 -17.45 -0.64 19.64
N TYR A 475 -18.08 -1.78 19.36
CA TYR A 475 -17.85 -3.00 20.15
C TYR A 475 -16.92 -4.02 19.47
N ALA A 476 -16.83 -4.03 18.15
CA ALA A 476 -16.06 -5.03 17.41
C ALA A 476 -14.70 -4.50 16.90
N SER A 477 -14.55 -3.17 16.74
CA SER A 477 -13.26 -2.57 16.38
C SER A 477 -12.53 -2.07 17.63
N PRO A 478 -11.22 -2.32 17.76
CA PRO A 478 -10.48 -1.89 18.96
C PRO A 478 -10.22 -0.38 18.99
N TYR A 479 -10.03 0.26 17.84
CA TYR A 479 -9.59 1.66 17.75
C TYR A 479 -10.55 2.72 18.33
N PRO A 480 -11.89 2.63 18.15
CA PRO A 480 -12.85 3.63 18.69
C PRO A 480 -12.87 3.74 20.22
N ASN A 481 -12.35 2.74 20.93
CA ASN A 481 -12.34 2.70 22.39
C ASN A 481 -11.05 3.26 23.00
N LEU A 482 -10.18 3.85 22.17
CA LEU A 482 -8.93 4.45 22.63
C LEU A 482 -9.16 5.89 23.09
N PRO A 483 -8.58 6.32 24.22
CA PRO A 483 -8.76 7.68 24.72
C PRO A 483 -8.13 8.68 23.76
N MET A 484 -8.87 9.71 23.39
CA MET A 484 -8.43 10.79 22.48
C MET A 484 -7.47 11.76 23.19
N VAL A 485 -6.31 11.25 23.60
CA VAL A 485 -5.32 11.97 24.43
C VAL A 485 -4.75 13.21 23.74
N VAL A 486 -4.77 13.25 22.41
CA VAL A 486 -4.33 14.43 21.64
C VAL A 486 -5.41 15.52 21.68
N SER A 487 -6.69 15.17 21.70
CA SER A 487 -7.79 16.13 21.71
C SER A 487 -8.36 16.39 23.11
N GLY A 488 -7.55 16.16 24.15
CA GLY A 488 -7.85 16.56 25.53
C GLY A 488 -8.56 15.52 26.40
N GLU A 489 -8.77 14.29 25.93
CA GLU A 489 -9.31 13.23 26.79
C GLU A 489 -8.24 12.76 27.80
N PRO A 490 -8.58 12.60 29.09
CA PRO A 490 -7.64 12.06 30.06
C PRO A 490 -7.25 10.63 29.72
N PHE A 491 -5.98 10.30 29.94
CA PHE A 491 -5.48 8.95 29.72
C PHE A 491 -6.18 7.95 30.66
N THR A 492 -6.86 6.95 30.09
CA THR A 492 -7.47 5.87 30.85
C THR A 492 -6.71 4.55 30.62
N ALA A 493 -6.11 4.02 31.68
CA ALA A 493 -5.34 2.77 31.60
C ALA A 493 -6.23 1.54 31.30
N THR A 494 -7.53 1.62 31.59
CA THR A 494 -8.48 0.51 31.49
C THR A 494 -8.57 -0.05 30.07
N ALA A 495 -8.78 0.80 29.05
CA ALA A 495 -8.90 0.34 27.66
C ALA A 495 -7.61 -0.36 27.19
N ILE A 496 -6.46 0.22 27.54
CA ILE A 496 -5.13 -0.30 27.20
C ILE A 496 -4.88 -1.65 27.90
N ALA A 497 -5.22 -1.76 29.18
CA ALA A 497 -5.09 -3.01 29.94
C ALA A 497 -5.96 -4.13 29.37
N ILE A 498 -7.19 -3.82 28.96
CA ILE A 498 -8.10 -4.79 28.34
C ILE A 498 -7.53 -5.27 26.99
N MET A 499 -7.12 -4.36 26.11
CA MET A 499 -6.60 -4.73 24.78
C MET A 499 -5.29 -5.52 24.85
N THR A 500 -4.40 -5.15 25.78
CA THR A 500 -3.16 -5.90 26.02
C THR A 500 -3.43 -7.27 26.64
N GLY A 501 -4.40 -7.38 27.57
CA GLY A 501 -4.86 -8.64 28.13
C GLY A 501 -5.44 -9.58 27.06
N VAL A 502 -6.33 -9.08 26.20
CA VAL A 502 -6.88 -9.84 25.05
C VAL A 502 -5.76 -10.33 24.14
N THR A 503 -4.81 -9.47 23.79
CA THR A 503 -3.63 -9.85 23.01
C THR A 503 -2.87 -10.99 23.68
N ALA A 504 -2.59 -10.89 24.99
CA ALA A 504 -1.85 -11.90 25.73
C ALA A 504 -2.56 -13.26 25.70
N VAL A 505 -3.89 -13.29 25.86
CA VAL A 505 -4.70 -14.51 25.77
C VAL A 505 -4.63 -15.12 24.37
N LEU A 506 -4.81 -14.33 23.31
CA LEU A 506 -4.74 -14.79 21.92
C LEU A 506 -3.36 -15.37 21.58
N VAL A 507 -2.29 -14.67 21.99
CA VAL A 507 -0.90 -15.12 21.81
C VAL A 507 -0.66 -16.42 22.57
N ALA A 508 -1.05 -16.51 23.85
CA ALA A 508 -0.86 -17.71 24.66
C ALA A 508 -1.58 -18.92 24.05
N ALA A 509 -2.83 -18.74 23.63
CA ALA A 509 -3.61 -19.78 22.95
C ALA A 509 -2.97 -20.21 21.62
N GLY A 510 -2.52 -19.25 20.80
CA GLY A 510 -1.83 -19.55 19.54
C GLY A 510 -0.50 -20.28 19.74
N LEU A 511 0.31 -19.88 20.72
CA LEU A 511 1.56 -20.57 21.06
C LEU A 511 1.32 -21.99 21.59
N ALA A 512 0.27 -22.17 22.41
CA ALA A 512 -0.14 -23.48 22.89
C ALA A 512 -0.59 -24.40 21.74
N ALA A 513 -1.31 -23.87 20.76
CA ALA A 513 -1.72 -24.60 19.56
C ALA A 513 -0.52 -24.99 18.68
N VAL A 514 0.43 -24.07 18.44
CA VAL A 514 1.67 -24.35 17.69
C VAL A 514 2.48 -25.47 18.34
N ARG A 515 2.53 -25.51 19.68
CA ARG A 515 3.25 -26.54 20.42
C ARG A 515 2.67 -27.94 20.19
N ARG A 516 1.36 -28.07 19.98
CA ARG A 516 0.65 -29.35 19.86
C ARG A 516 0.46 -29.82 18.42
N ARG A 517 0.34 -28.92 17.44
CA ARG A 517 0.04 -29.30 16.05
C ARG A 517 1.24 -29.87 15.29
N ALA A 518 1.01 -30.61 14.20
CA ALA A 518 2.06 -30.94 13.24
C ALA A 518 2.42 -29.75 12.33
N LEU A 519 3.60 -29.81 11.69
CA LEU A 519 3.96 -28.89 10.60
C LEU A 519 3.17 -29.28 9.33
N ILE A 520 3.07 -28.36 8.36
CA ILE A 520 2.31 -28.54 7.12
C ILE A 520 3.23 -28.68 5.93
#